data_AF-A0A1E8FD05-F1
#
_entry.id   AF-A0A1E8FD05-F1
#
_cell.length_a   1.000
_cell.length_b   1.000
_cell.length_c   1.000
_cell.angle_alpha   90.00
_cell.angle_beta   90.00
_cell.angle_gamma   90.00
#
_symmetry.space_group_name_H-M   'P 1'
#
loop_
_entity.id
_entity.type
_entity.pdbx_description
1 polymer ?
#
loop_
_entity_poly.entity_id
_entity_poly.type
_entity_poly.pdbx_seq_one_letter_code
_entity_poly.pdbx_strand_id
1 'polypeptide(L)'
;MHKGYWLVISVALVLINEVTVHWLVAVLVGHYNVDDGYAVAGRYFALGSFLFSAAFRALPYLILVPVAVISGLHYTVQGKSALWSALVAVAGIHFWGYWDMLEPLYTAEHASSTAALAIVFVPIHSVWMGALAGLLAFVLVKAGLLMFKR
;
A
#
# COMPACT_ATOMS: atom_id res chain seq x y z
N MET A 1 -14.37 -13.11 8.76
CA MET A 1 -13.91 -12.30 7.61
C MET A 1 -13.69 -13.21 6.40
N HIS A 2 -13.90 -12.73 5.16
CA HIS A 2 -13.72 -13.57 3.96
C HIS A 2 -12.24 -13.94 3.76
N LYS A 3 -11.97 -15.17 3.30
CA LYS A 3 -10.61 -15.64 2.96
C LYS A 3 -9.89 -14.69 1.99
N GLY A 4 -10.64 -14.10 1.05
CA GLY A 4 -10.09 -13.14 0.08
C GLY A 4 -9.49 -11.88 0.70
N TYR A 5 -10.02 -11.38 1.83
CA TYR A 5 -9.47 -10.20 2.50
C TYR A 5 -8.06 -10.48 3.03
N TRP A 6 -7.88 -11.64 3.67
CA TRP A 6 -6.58 -12.07 4.19
C TRP A 6 -5.58 -12.34 3.07
N LEU A 7 -6.05 -12.97 1.98
CA LEU A 7 -5.22 -13.19 0.80
C LEU A 7 -4.71 -11.85 0.23
N VAL A 8 -5.57 -10.84 0.10
CA VAL A 8 -5.17 -9.52 -0.42
C VAL A 8 -4.18 -8.83 0.52
N ILE A 9 -4.35 -8.92 1.85
CA ILE A 9 -3.33 -8.41 2.79
C ILE A 9 -1.98 -9.08 2.55
N SER A 10 -1.94 -10.42 2.46
CA SER A 10 -0.69 -11.15 2.24
C SER A 10 -0.04 -10.80 0.90
N VAL A 11 -0.84 -10.75 -0.16
CA VAL A 11 -0.37 -10.39 -1.51
C VAL A 11 0.16 -8.96 -1.53
N ALA A 12 -0.57 -8.00 -0.94
CA ALA A 12 -0.13 -6.60 -0.88
C ALA A 12 1.18 -6.45 -0.08
N LEU A 13 1.30 -7.11 1.07
CA LEU A 13 2.51 -7.04 1.90
C LEU A 13 3.76 -7.60 1.19
N VAL A 14 3.59 -8.69 0.45
CA VAL A 14 4.68 -9.37 -0.26
C VAL A 14 5.03 -8.63 -1.55
N LEU A 15 4.04 -8.30 -2.39
CA LEU A 15 4.28 -7.77 -3.72
C LEU A 15 4.53 -6.26 -3.74
N ILE A 16 3.87 -5.48 -2.90
CA ILE A 16 4.03 -4.02 -2.89
C ILE A 16 5.22 -3.67 -2.01
N ASN A 17 6.42 -3.76 -2.57
CA ASN A 17 7.67 -3.43 -1.89
C ASN A 17 8.57 -2.59 -2.79
N GLU A 18 9.60 -1.96 -2.22
CA GLU A 18 10.51 -1.09 -2.98
C GLU A 18 11.12 -1.78 -4.20
N VAL A 19 11.48 -3.07 -4.12
CA VAL A 19 12.17 -3.81 -5.19
C VAL A 19 11.21 -4.07 -6.34
N THR A 20 10.00 -4.57 -6.04
CA THR A 20 8.97 -4.80 -7.07
C THR A 20 8.57 -3.49 -7.73
N VAL A 21 8.38 -2.41 -6.95
CA VAL A 21 8.00 -1.11 -7.51
C VAL A 21 9.15 -0.53 -8.34
N HIS A 22 10.40 -0.65 -7.87
CA HIS A 22 11.57 -0.22 -8.63
C HIS A 22 11.69 -0.95 -9.96
N TRP A 23 11.48 -2.26 -9.95
CA TRP A 23 11.45 -3.06 -11.18
C TRP A 23 10.35 -2.57 -12.15
N LEU A 24 9.15 -2.31 -11.65
CA LEU A 24 8.06 -1.77 -12.47
C LEU A 24 8.37 -0.39 -13.04
N VAL A 25 8.94 0.51 -12.23
CA VAL A 25 9.36 1.85 -12.69
C VAL A 25 10.46 1.73 -13.74
N ALA A 26 11.46 0.86 -13.55
CA ALA A 26 12.53 0.65 -14.51
C ALA A 26 11.98 0.18 -15.88
N VAL A 27 11.01 -0.74 -15.89
CA VAL A 27 10.41 -1.23 -17.13
C VAL A 27 9.48 -0.18 -17.77
N LEU A 28 8.61 0.44 -16.97
CA LEU A 28 7.53 1.29 -17.49
C LEU A 28 7.98 2.72 -17.78
N VAL A 29 8.86 3.29 -16.95
CA VAL A 29 9.37 4.66 -17.07
C VAL A 29 10.78 4.65 -17.65
N GLY A 30 11.65 3.78 -17.14
CA GLY A 30 13.03 3.67 -17.62
C GLY A 30 13.18 2.99 -18.98
N HIS A 31 12.11 2.43 -19.53
CA HIS A 31 12.10 1.68 -20.80
C HIS A 31 13.10 0.52 -20.87
N TYR A 32 13.46 -0.06 -19.71
CA TYR A 32 14.27 -1.26 -19.66
C TYR A 32 13.45 -2.49 -20.10
N ASN A 33 14.12 -3.48 -20.70
CA ASN A 33 13.52 -4.80 -20.87
C ASN A 33 13.24 -5.43 -19.49
N VAL A 34 12.34 -6.40 -19.44
CA VAL A 34 11.92 -7.07 -18.19
C VAL A 34 13.11 -7.59 -17.37
N ASP A 35 14.05 -8.28 -18.02
CA ASP A 35 15.21 -8.88 -17.37
C ASP A 35 16.24 -7.83 -16.93
N ASP A 36 16.52 -6.86 -17.81
CA ASP A 36 17.46 -5.77 -17.53
C ASP A 36 16.95 -4.90 -16.39
N GLY A 37 15.65 -4.59 -16.39
CA GLY A 37 14.99 -3.84 -15.32
C GLY A 37 15.07 -4.56 -13.98
N TYR A 38 14.98 -5.90 -13.97
CA TYR A 38 15.14 -6.67 -12.73
C TYR A 38 16.57 -6.61 -12.21
N ALA A 39 17.56 -6.72 -13.12
CA ALA A 39 18.97 -6.57 -12.76
C ALA A 39 19.28 -5.18 -12.19
N VAL A 40 18.69 -4.12 -12.75
CA VAL A 40 18.82 -2.75 -12.24
C VAL A 40 18.17 -2.60 -10.87
N ALA A 41 16.92 -3.04 -10.70
CA ALA A 41 16.20 -2.95 -9.44
C ALA A 41 16.89 -3.72 -8.30
N GLY A 42 17.48 -4.88 -8.62
CA GLY A 42 18.20 -5.74 -7.69
C GLY A 42 19.64 -5.33 -7.40
N ARG A 43 20.25 -4.44 -8.20
CA ARG A 43 21.70 -4.13 -8.13
C ARG A 43 22.16 -3.67 -6.75
N TYR A 44 21.31 -2.92 -6.04
CA TYR A 44 21.59 -2.40 -4.69
C TYR A 44 20.80 -3.10 -3.60
N PHE A 45 20.26 -4.29 -3.88
CA PHE A 45 19.53 -5.05 -2.90
C PHE A 45 20.43 -5.42 -1.71
N ALA A 46 20.00 -5.03 -0.52
CA ALA A 46 20.61 -5.45 0.73
C ALA A 46 19.52 -6.04 1.64
N LEU A 47 19.69 -7.30 2.05
CA LEU A 47 18.71 -8.01 2.86
C LEU A 47 18.34 -7.25 4.15
N GLY A 48 19.32 -6.64 4.82
CA GLY A 48 19.08 -5.84 6.03
C GLY A 48 18.16 -4.64 5.78
N SER A 49 18.41 -3.88 4.71
CA SER A 49 17.56 -2.75 4.31
C SER A 49 16.16 -3.20 3.93
N PHE A 50 16.06 -4.30 3.20
CA PHE A 50 14.79 -4.87 2.78
C PHE A 50 13.95 -5.34 3.98
N LEU A 51 14.56 -6.02 4.95
CA LEU A 51 13.86 -6.44 6.17
C LEU A 51 13.46 -5.26 7.06
N PHE A 52 14.31 -4.24 7.15
CA PHE A 52 13.99 -2.99 7.85
C PHE A 52 12.75 -2.31 7.23
N SER A 53 12.76 -2.13 5.90
CA SER A 53 11.61 -1.60 5.17
C SER A 53 10.35 -2.47 5.34
N ALA A 54 10.51 -3.79 5.23
CA ALA A 54 9.41 -4.73 5.40
C ALA A 54 8.74 -4.62 6.77
N ALA A 55 9.50 -4.36 7.84
CA ALA A 55 8.96 -4.13 9.17
C ALA A 55 8.04 -2.90 9.21
N PHE A 56 8.46 -1.77 8.62
CA PHE A 56 7.61 -0.57 8.54
C PHE A 56 6.38 -0.79 7.67
N ARG A 57 6.57 -1.40 6.49
CA ARG A 57 5.48 -1.74 5.57
C ARG A 57 4.46 -2.67 6.20
N ALA A 58 4.87 -3.56 7.11
CA ALA A 58 3.94 -4.46 7.79
C ALA A 58 3.01 -3.73 8.78
N LEU A 59 3.44 -2.62 9.37
CA LEU A 59 2.70 -1.92 10.44
C LEU A 59 1.24 -1.61 10.06
N PRO A 60 0.92 -1.00 8.90
CA PRO A 60 -0.46 -0.65 8.56
C PRO A 60 -1.35 -1.88 8.44
N TYR A 61 -0.84 -2.98 7.90
CA TYR A 61 -1.57 -4.25 7.82
C TYR A 61 -1.73 -4.89 9.21
N LEU A 62 -0.69 -4.85 10.05
CA LEU A 62 -0.74 -5.33 11.43
C LEU A 62 -1.69 -4.54 12.31
N ILE A 63 -1.95 -3.26 12.01
CA ILE A 63 -2.99 -2.45 12.66
C ILE A 63 -4.37 -2.80 12.09
N LEU A 64 -4.46 -3.02 10.78
CA LEU A 64 -5.73 -3.31 10.12
C LEU A 64 -6.30 -4.68 10.52
N VAL A 65 -5.45 -5.69 10.75
CA VAL A 65 -5.83 -7.04 11.21
C VAL A 65 -6.66 -7.02 12.50
N PRO A 66 -6.19 -6.46 13.64
CA PRO A 66 -6.95 -6.44 14.88
C PRO A 66 -8.19 -5.56 14.78
N VAL A 67 -8.14 -4.43 14.06
CA VAL A 67 -9.35 -3.64 13.77
C VAL A 67 -10.40 -4.52 13.12
N ALA A 68 -10.02 -5.29 12.11
CA ALA A 68 -10.95 -6.12 11.36
C ALA A 68 -11.47 -7.34 12.14
N VAL A 69 -10.72 -7.85 13.12
CA VAL A 69 -11.13 -8.99 13.96
C VAL A 69 -11.96 -8.55 15.18
N ILE A 70 -11.55 -7.47 15.84
CA ILE A 70 -12.08 -7.06 17.15
C ILE A 70 -13.30 -6.14 17.02
N SER A 71 -13.32 -5.24 16.03
CA SER A 71 -14.38 -4.21 15.92
C SER A 71 -15.76 -4.73 15.52
N GLY A 72 -15.86 -5.98 15.06
CA GLY A 72 -17.09 -6.54 14.49
C GLY A 72 -17.53 -5.91 13.17
N LEU A 73 -16.73 -5.01 12.57
CA LEU A 73 -17.06 -4.34 11.30
C LEU A 73 -17.35 -5.34 10.17
N HIS A 74 -16.72 -6.52 10.20
CA HIS A 74 -16.93 -7.57 9.21
C HIS A 74 -18.33 -8.19 9.20
N TYR A 75 -19.19 -7.91 10.19
CA TYR A 75 -20.57 -8.40 10.21
C TYR A 75 -21.54 -7.55 9.38
N THR A 76 -21.19 -6.30 9.07
CA THR A 76 -22.08 -5.38 8.36
C THR A 76 -21.57 -5.06 6.96
N VAL A 77 -22.46 -4.68 6.04
CA VAL A 77 -22.06 -4.29 4.68
C VAL A 77 -21.17 -3.04 4.72
N GLN A 78 -21.59 -1.99 5.44
CA GLN A 78 -20.80 -0.77 5.58
C GLN A 78 -19.43 -1.01 6.24
N GLY A 79 -19.36 -1.89 7.24
CA GLY A 79 -18.09 -2.21 7.90
C GLY A 79 -17.16 -3.04 7.01
N LYS A 80 -17.68 -3.97 6.21
CA LYS A 80 -16.89 -4.66 5.17
C LYS A 80 -16.35 -3.67 4.14
N SER A 81 -17.17 -2.75 3.65
CA SER A 81 -16.74 -1.71 2.71
C SER A 81 -15.66 -0.81 3.30
N ALA A 82 -15.78 -0.46 4.59
CA ALA A 82 -14.76 0.31 5.30
C ALA A 82 -13.41 -0.41 5.36
N LEU A 83 -13.42 -1.69 5.75
CA LEU A 83 -12.20 -2.51 5.84
C LEU A 83 -11.51 -2.68 4.49
N TRP A 84 -12.28 -2.98 3.43
CA TRP A 84 -11.74 -3.09 2.08
C TRP A 84 -11.19 -1.76 1.55
N SER A 85 -11.88 -0.65 1.81
CA SER A 85 -11.43 0.67 1.36
C SER A 85 -10.15 1.08 2.09
N ALA A 86 -10.05 0.80 3.39
CA ALA A 86 -8.82 1.01 4.15
C ALA A 86 -7.66 0.17 3.60
N LEU A 87 -7.89 -1.11 3.30
CA LEU A 87 -6.88 -2.00 2.72
C LEU A 87 -6.38 -1.50 1.36
N VAL A 88 -7.30 -1.12 0.46
CA VAL A 88 -6.96 -0.59 -0.87
C VAL A 88 -6.19 0.73 -0.75
N ALA A 89 -6.62 1.63 0.13
CA ALA A 89 -5.91 2.89 0.37
C ALA A 89 -4.50 2.66 0.92
N VAL A 90 -4.34 1.76 1.89
CA VAL A 90 -3.02 1.40 2.42
C VAL A 90 -2.11 0.84 1.32
N ALA A 91 -2.60 -0.12 0.55
CA ALA A 91 -1.85 -0.73 -0.54
C ALA A 91 -1.49 0.30 -1.63
N GLY A 92 -2.45 1.14 -2.01
CA GLY A 92 -2.26 2.20 -3.01
C GLY A 92 -1.26 3.26 -2.57
N ILE A 93 -1.30 3.70 -1.31
CA ILE A 93 -0.32 4.66 -0.77
C ILE A 93 1.09 4.06 -0.72
N HIS A 94 1.24 2.79 -0.35
CA HIS A 94 2.54 2.12 -0.43
C HIS A 94 3.07 2.10 -1.86
N PHE A 95 2.24 1.63 -2.80
CA PHE A 95 2.64 1.54 -4.20
C PHE A 95 3.01 2.91 -4.77
N TRP A 96 2.12 3.89 -4.61
CA TRP A 96 2.31 5.24 -5.10
C TRP A 96 3.51 5.93 -4.45
N GLY A 97 3.65 5.83 -3.13
CA GLY A 97 4.76 6.45 -2.41
C GLY A 97 6.12 5.87 -2.80
N TYR A 98 6.20 4.56 -3.04
CA TYR A 98 7.44 3.96 -3.58
C TYR A 98 7.67 4.33 -5.04
N TRP A 99 6.61 4.45 -5.84
CA TRP A 99 6.70 4.88 -7.23
C TRP A 99 7.26 6.29 -7.32
N ASP A 100 6.65 7.25 -6.62
CA ASP A 100 7.06 8.66 -6.54
C ASP A 100 8.50 8.83 -6.02
N MET A 101 8.92 7.96 -5.08
CA MET A 101 10.30 7.92 -4.60
C MET A 101 11.31 7.51 -5.70
N LEU A 102 10.91 6.66 -6.64
CA LEU A 102 11.82 5.96 -7.57
C LEU A 102 11.74 6.49 -9.00
N GLU A 103 10.61 7.03 -9.42
CA GLU A 103 10.40 7.60 -10.76
C GLU A 103 11.46 8.65 -11.15
N PRO A 104 11.90 9.57 -10.26
CA PRO A 104 12.93 10.54 -10.60
C PRO A 104 14.29 9.94 -10.99
N LEU A 105 14.55 8.66 -10.69
CA LEU A 105 15.77 7.97 -11.14
C LEU A 105 15.78 7.72 -12.65
N TYR A 106 14.63 7.82 -13.31
CA TYR A 106 14.43 7.49 -14.72
C TYR A 106 13.89 8.66 -15.54
N THR A 107 13.67 9.82 -14.91
CA THR A 107 13.20 11.04 -15.57
C THR A 107 14.24 12.16 -15.45
N ALA A 108 13.94 13.33 -16.03
CA ALA A 108 14.78 14.52 -15.86
C ALA A 108 14.56 15.23 -14.51
N GLU A 109 13.71 14.69 -13.64
CA GLU A 109 13.40 15.28 -12.34
C GLU A 109 14.52 15.05 -11.33
N HIS A 110 14.64 15.98 -10.38
CA HIS A 110 15.66 15.85 -9.35
C HIS A 110 15.19 14.91 -8.24
N ALA A 111 15.85 13.77 -8.09
CA ALA A 111 15.67 12.91 -6.94
C ALA A 111 16.09 13.63 -5.65
N SER A 112 15.13 13.85 -4.75
CA SER A 112 15.41 14.48 -3.45
C SER A 112 16.41 13.66 -2.63
N SER A 113 17.35 14.32 -1.95
CA SER A 113 18.26 13.67 -1.00
C SER A 113 17.54 13.02 0.20
N THR A 114 16.28 13.40 0.43
CA THR A 114 15.41 12.81 1.46
C THR A 114 14.46 11.73 0.94
N ALA A 115 14.49 11.40 -0.36
CA ALA A 115 13.59 10.42 -0.96
C ALA A 115 13.67 9.04 -0.27
N ALA A 116 14.86 8.62 0.16
CA ALA A 116 15.03 7.36 0.89
C ALA A 116 14.24 7.30 2.21
N LEU A 117 13.91 8.43 2.84
CA LEU A 117 13.06 8.47 4.04
C LEU A 117 11.62 8.03 3.74
N ALA A 118 11.18 8.06 2.47
CA ALA A 118 9.87 7.59 2.06
C ALA A 118 9.65 6.11 2.42
N ILE A 119 10.72 5.30 2.50
CA ILE A 119 10.67 3.91 2.97
C ILE A 119 10.01 3.80 4.36
N VAL A 120 10.25 4.78 5.23
CA VAL A 120 9.70 4.83 6.60
C VAL A 120 8.38 5.62 6.63
N PHE A 121 8.34 6.79 5.98
CA PHE A 121 7.20 7.68 6.08
C PHE A 121 5.99 7.20 5.28
N VAL A 122 6.16 6.57 4.11
CA VAL A 122 5.02 6.07 3.31
C VAL A 122 4.15 5.10 4.11
N PRO A 123 4.71 4.07 4.78
CA PRO A 123 3.91 3.21 5.66
C PRO A 123 3.21 3.98 6.78
N ILE A 124 3.88 4.93 7.44
CA ILE A 124 3.27 5.74 8.52
C ILE A 124 2.08 6.54 7.98
N HIS A 125 2.23 7.17 6.81
CA HIS A 125 1.17 7.98 6.21
C HIS A 125 -0.02 7.12 5.75
N SER A 126 0.27 5.90 5.30
CA SER A 126 -0.77 4.95 4.86
C SER A 126 -1.73 4.56 5.99
N VAL A 127 -1.31 4.60 7.27
CA VAL A 127 -2.17 4.26 8.42
C VAL A 127 -3.35 5.23 8.53
N TRP A 128 -3.07 6.53 8.59
CA TRP A 128 -4.13 7.53 8.76
C TRP A 128 -4.93 7.73 7.47
N MET A 129 -4.29 7.63 6.30
CA MET A 129 -4.98 7.62 5.00
C MET A 129 -5.94 6.44 4.87
N GLY A 130 -5.51 5.25 5.28
CA GLY A 130 -6.36 4.06 5.34
C GLY A 130 -7.56 4.23 6.27
N ALA A 131 -7.33 4.81 7.45
CA ALA A 131 -8.40 5.12 8.40
C ALA A 131 -9.43 6.10 7.81
N LEU A 132 -8.97 7.17 7.16
CA LEU A 132 -9.85 8.15 6.49
C LEU A 132 -10.65 7.52 5.35
N ALA A 133 -10.01 6.72 4.50
CA ALA A 133 -10.67 6.02 3.41
C ALA A 133 -11.74 5.04 3.93
N GLY A 134 -11.42 4.29 4.99
CA GLY A 134 -12.36 3.38 5.64
C GLY A 134 -13.55 4.12 6.25
N LEU A 135 -13.31 5.23 6.95
CA LEU A 135 -14.35 6.06 7.54
C LEU A 135 -15.27 6.65 6.45
N LEU A 136 -14.70 7.20 5.38
CA LEU A 136 -15.46 7.76 4.27
C LEU A 136 -16.36 6.70 3.63
N ALA A 137 -15.82 5.52 3.33
CA ALA A 137 -16.58 4.41 2.75
C ALA A 137 -17.71 3.95 3.68
N PHE A 138 -17.45 3.87 5.00
CA PHE A 138 -18.47 3.53 5.98
C PHE A 138 -19.64 4.53 5.93
N VAL A 139 -19.33 5.83 5.96
CA VAL A 139 -20.34 6.90 5.95
C VAL A 139 -21.15 6.90 4.65
N LEU A 140 -20.49 6.80 3.49
CA LEU A 140 -21.15 6.79 2.20
C LEU A 140 -22.09 5.60 2.02
N VAL A 141 -21.64 4.40 2.38
CA VAL A 141 -22.48 3.18 2.28
C VAL A 141 -23.64 3.25 3.27
N LYS A 142 -23.40 3.70 4.50
CA LYS A 142 -24.46 3.88 5.49
C LYS A 142 -25.50 4.90 5.02
N ALA A 143 -25.07 6.04 4.48
CA ALA A 143 -25.96 7.06 3.93
C ALA A 143 -26.76 6.53 2.74
N GLY A 144 -26.12 5.83 1.81
CA GLY A 144 -26.78 5.17 0.67
C GLY A 144 -27.89 4.22 1.13
N LEU A 145 -27.58 3.32 2.07
CA LEU A 145 -28.57 2.38 2.62
C LEU A 145 -29.75 3.07 3.32
N LEU A 146 -29.53 4.24 3.94
CA LEU A 146 -30.62 5.03 4.55
C LEU A 146 -31.51 5.69 3.49
N MET A 147 -30.92 6.15 2.38
CA MET A 147 -31.68 6.76 1.29
C MET A 147 -32.56 5.74 0.54
N PHE A 148 -32.06 4.51 0.32
CA PHE A 148 -32.83 3.45 -0.36
C PHE A 148 -33.89 2.76 0.52
N LYS A 149 -33.87 2.99 1.84
CA LYS A 149 -34.88 2.46 2.76
C LYS A 149 -36.07 3.40 2.99
N ARG A 150 -36.01 4.62 2.46
CA ARG A 150 -37.15 5.55 2.40
C ARG A 150 -37.88 5.37 1.09
#